data_AF-A0AAE4L5T7-F1
#
_entry.id   AF-A0AAE4L5T7-F1
#
_cell.length_a   1.000
_cell.length_b   1.000
_cell.length_c   1.000
_cell.angle_alpha   90.00
_cell.angle_beta   90.00
_cell.angle_gamma   90.00
#
_symmetry.space_group_name_H-M   'P 1'
#
loop_
_entity.id
_entity.type
_entity.pdbx_description
1 polymer ?
#
loop_
_entity_poly.entity_id
_entity_poly.type
_entity_poly.pdbx_seq_one_letter_code
_entity_poly.pdbx_strand_id
1 'polypeptide(L)'
;MIWQFIAKKKCRRQLQLVELLQQKCYSVAELAKKTKVSTKTILRDLYELQKKDYVIKRRYWQLRECYEANYYALQRKILLENQHFQLFQQYLWNRGPRVNHSKIKELNHQLLRFNLSVNCQTGSLLGASALIFYLQLRYLRDFYQLEEAELYYQLDQKYPMNHSCIVKKELIPDERLLARFTQEFGLQSQLAGAFFLEYIGYHYQGCSEFYDSHQKYRTGLYQESKRAIALIEQAVSWETEVAKQVFTIKLFELFLGIRCCLPLAVLSEHGEQVEVGEFFLRLSRKLKRALPLLSNCRVDELAFALEMIFSASHHITLSLHPNLKSALVIQERFHPFFPCDIGKCNEDFSSRKVML
;
A
#
# COMPACT_ATOMS: atom_id res chain seq x y z
N MET A 1 -7.69 -0.53 -0.51
CA MET A 1 -7.66 0.92 -0.83
C MET A 1 -7.40 1.71 0.44
N ILE A 2 -6.42 2.63 0.42
CA ILE A 2 -6.02 3.48 1.55
C ILE A 2 -7.19 4.29 2.17
N TRP A 3 -8.18 4.65 1.36
CA TRP A 3 -9.34 5.46 1.78
C TRP A 3 -10.21 4.83 2.86
N GLN A 4 -10.15 3.50 3.01
CA GLN A 4 -10.88 2.79 4.06
C GLN A 4 -10.49 3.30 5.46
N PHE A 5 -9.24 3.71 5.66
CA PHE A 5 -8.73 4.26 6.94
C PHE A 5 -9.29 5.63 7.31
N ILE A 6 -9.97 6.29 6.38
CA ILE A 6 -10.59 7.58 6.65
C ILE A 6 -12.06 7.38 6.95
N ALA A 7 -12.68 6.33 6.40
CA ALA A 7 -14.08 6.02 6.63
C ALA A 7 -14.36 5.62 8.09
N LYS A 8 -15.60 5.86 8.56
CA LYS A 8 -16.06 5.40 9.88
C LYS A 8 -16.13 3.87 9.97
N LYS A 9 -16.11 3.33 11.20
CA LYS A 9 -16.18 1.88 11.50
C LYS A 9 -17.24 1.11 10.72
N LYS A 10 -18.45 1.67 10.56
CA LYS A 10 -19.53 1.05 9.78
C LYS A 10 -19.19 0.94 8.29
N CYS A 11 -18.73 2.03 7.68
CA CYS A 11 -18.34 2.06 6.27
C CYS A 11 -17.14 1.13 6.01
N ARG A 12 -16.13 1.12 6.89
CA ARG A 12 -15.02 0.14 6.83
C ARG A 12 -15.52 -1.29 6.80
N ARG A 13 -16.43 -1.62 7.72
CA ARG A 13 -16.98 -2.97 7.79
C ARG A 13 -17.78 -3.34 6.53
N GLN A 14 -18.54 -2.39 5.97
CA GLN A 14 -19.22 -2.59 4.68
C GLN A 14 -18.24 -2.81 3.53
N LEU A 15 -17.14 -2.04 3.47
CA LEU A 15 -16.09 -2.22 2.47
C LEU A 15 -15.39 -3.58 2.63
N GLN A 16 -15.10 -4.00 3.86
CA GLN A 16 -14.54 -5.32 4.17
C GLN A 16 -15.50 -6.46 3.79
N LEU A 17 -16.80 -6.29 4.01
CA LEU A 17 -17.81 -7.28 3.57
C LEU A 17 -17.82 -7.41 2.06
N VAL A 18 -17.79 -6.30 1.32
CA VAL A 18 -17.74 -6.31 -0.14
C VAL A 18 -16.45 -6.98 -0.65
N GLU A 19 -15.31 -6.71 -0.03
CA GLU A 19 -14.04 -7.34 -0.34
C GLU A 19 -14.07 -8.86 -0.14
N LEU A 20 -14.66 -9.33 0.97
CA LEU A 20 -14.87 -10.77 1.18
C LEU A 20 -15.79 -11.35 0.10
N LEU A 21 -16.94 -10.72 -0.15
CA LEU A 21 -17.94 -11.20 -1.10
C LEU A 21 -17.48 -11.18 -2.57
N GLN A 22 -16.46 -10.39 -2.89
CA GLN A 22 -15.79 -10.44 -4.19
C GLN A 22 -14.99 -11.72 -4.40
N GLN A 23 -14.49 -12.33 -3.32
CA GLN A 23 -13.70 -13.57 -3.42
C GLN A 23 -14.59 -14.81 -3.48
N LYS A 24 -15.62 -14.89 -2.62
CA LYS A 24 -16.48 -16.06 -2.46
C LYS A 24 -17.87 -15.68 -1.92
N CYS A 25 -18.82 -16.60 -2.06
CA CYS A 25 -20.11 -16.52 -1.38
C CYS A 25 -19.98 -16.96 0.09
N TYR A 26 -20.70 -16.31 1.01
CA TYR A 26 -20.63 -16.62 2.44
C TYR A 26 -21.99 -16.65 3.14
N SER A 27 -22.07 -17.42 4.22
CA SER A 27 -23.11 -17.30 5.24
C SER A 27 -22.84 -16.12 6.18
N VAL A 28 -23.87 -15.71 6.93
CA VAL A 28 -23.73 -14.63 7.93
C VAL A 28 -22.77 -15.02 9.05
N ALA A 29 -22.75 -16.29 9.45
CA ALA A 29 -21.87 -16.80 10.50
C ALA A 29 -20.40 -16.76 10.08
N GLU A 30 -20.09 -17.12 8.82
CA GLU A 30 -18.73 -17.04 8.28
C GLU A 30 -18.24 -15.60 8.18
N LEU A 31 -19.08 -14.69 7.70
CA LEU A 31 -18.76 -13.26 7.62
C LEU A 31 -18.53 -12.67 9.03
N ALA A 32 -19.36 -13.03 10.01
CA ALA A 32 -19.17 -12.65 11.41
C ALA A 32 -17.83 -13.13 11.98
N LYS A 33 -17.46 -14.39 11.72
CA LYS A 33 -16.17 -14.96 12.14
C LYS A 33 -15.00 -14.23 11.49
N LYS A 34 -15.05 -14.01 10.17
CA LYS A 34 -13.96 -13.35 9.41
C LYS A 34 -13.79 -11.88 9.78
N THR A 35 -14.88 -11.16 10.01
CA THR A 35 -14.84 -9.73 10.38
C THR A 35 -14.69 -9.50 11.89
N LYS A 36 -14.77 -10.56 12.71
CA LYS A 36 -14.72 -10.50 14.19
C LYS A 36 -15.83 -9.61 14.77
N VAL A 37 -17.04 -9.70 14.22
CA VAL A 37 -18.21 -8.88 14.62
C VAL A 37 -19.44 -9.77 14.79
N SER A 38 -20.40 -9.35 15.63
CA SER A 38 -21.64 -10.11 15.85
C SER A 38 -22.43 -10.36 14.56
N THR A 39 -23.08 -11.53 14.49
CA THR A 39 -23.98 -11.90 13.37
C THR A 39 -25.09 -10.87 13.15
N LYS A 40 -25.64 -10.30 14.23
CA LYS A 40 -26.68 -9.25 14.18
C LYS A 40 -26.19 -8.00 13.44
N THR A 41 -24.96 -7.57 13.71
CA THR A 41 -24.38 -6.40 13.04
C THR A 41 -24.13 -6.69 11.56
N ILE A 42 -23.58 -7.86 11.24
CA ILE A 42 -23.33 -8.28 9.87
C ILE A 42 -24.61 -8.35 9.06
N LEU A 43 -25.67 -8.93 9.63
CA LEU A 43 -26.98 -9.01 8.99
C LEU A 43 -27.54 -7.60 8.70
N ARG A 44 -27.41 -6.67 9.65
CA ARG A 44 -27.83 -5.27 9.46
C ARG A 44 -27.10 -4.62 8.29
N ASP A 45 -25.78 -4.77 8.21
CA ASP A 45 -25.01 -4.16 7.12
C ASP A 45 -25.32 -4.81 5.76
N LEU A 46 -25.50 -6.13 5.71
CA LEU A 46 -25.88 -6.85 4.50
C LEU A 46 -27.25 -6.41 3.99
N TYR A 47 -28.23 -6.21 4.88
CA TYR A 47 -29.53 -5.65 4.47
C TYR A 47 -29.42 -4.22 3.94
N GLU A 48 -28.56 -3.39 4.52
CA GLU A 48 -28.32 -2.04 3.97
C GLU A 48 -27.64 -2.09 2.59
N LEU A 49 -26.64 -2.95 2.42
CA LEU A 49 -25.98 -3.15 1.13
C LEU A 49 -26.96 -3.73 0.09
N GLN A 50 -27.87 -4.62 0.50
CA GLN A 50 -28.89 -5.19 -0.36
C GLN A 50 -29.92 -4.14 -0.80
N LYS A 51 -30.36 -3.25 0.10
CA LYS A 51 -31.25 -2.12 -0.24
C LYS A 51 -30.65 -1.19 -1.29
N LYS A 52 -29.32 -1.06 -1.32
CA LYS A 52 -28.57 -0.30 -2.32
C LYS A 52 -28.21 -1.10 -3.56
N ASP A 53 -28.66 -2.35 -3.62
CA ASP A 53 -28.45 -3.25 -4.74
C ASP A 53 -26.99 -3.71 -4.95
N TYR A 54 -26.16 -3.65 -3.89
CA TYR A 54 -24.74 -3.99 -3.96
C TYR A 54 -24.48 -5.49 -3.74
N VAL A 55 -25.33 -6.12 -2.94
CA VAL A 55 -25.25 -7.55 -2.61
C VAL A 55 -26.61 -8.18 -2.76
N ILE A 56 -26.64 -9.48 -2.99
CA ILE A 56 -27.87 -10.26 -3.06
C ILE A 56 -27.79 -11.46 -2.12
N LYS A 57 -28.94 -11.78 -1.50
CA LYS A 57 -29.11 -13.02 -0.75
C LYS A 57 -29.80 -14.05 -1.63
N ARG A 58 -29.06 -15.07 -2.06
CA ARG A 58 -29.60 -16.33 -2.58
C ARG A 58 -29.51 -17.37 -1.46
N ARG A 59 -28.93 -18.55 -1.71
CA ARG A 59 -28.56 -19.50 -0.65
C ARG A 59 -27.50 -18.91 0.28
N TYR A 60 -26.49 -18.25 -0.28
CA TYR A 60 -25.46 -17.49 0.43
C TYR A 60 -25.57 -16.01 0.07
N TRP A 61 -24.89 -15.16 0.85
CA TRP A 61 -24.68 -13.77 0.46
C TRP A 61 -23.57 -13.72 -0.57
N GLN A 62 -23.78 -12.92 -1.61
CA GLN A 62 -22.83 -12.73 -2.70
C GLN A 62 -22.91 -11.30 -3.22
N LEU A 63 -21.85 -10.87 -3.91
CA LEU A 63 -21.86 -9.62 -4.65
C LEU A 63 -22.88 -9.72 -5.80
N ARG A 64 -23.41 -8.57 -6.25
CA ARG A 64 -24.19 -8.55 -7.49
C ARG A 64 -23.24 -8.67 -8.69
N GLU A 65 -23.64 -9.46 -9.68
CA GLU A 65 -22.84 -9.82 -10.87
C GLU A 65 -22.25 -8.58 -11.59
N CYS A 66 -23.01 -7.48 -11.70
CA CYS A 66 -22.52 -6.24 -12.34
C CYS A 66 -21.32 -5.59 -11.62
N TYR A 67 -21.08 -5.91 -10.36
CA TYR A 67 -19.95 -5.41 -9.58
C TYR A 67 -18.82 -6.44 -9.45
N GLU A 68 -18.99 -7.69 -9.89
CA GLU A 68 -17.92 -8.69 -9.83
C GLU A 68 -16.74 -8.29 -10.73
N ALA A 69 -17.05 -7.80 -11.94
CA ALA A 69 -16.05 -7.31 -12.89
C ALA A 69 -15.45 -5.94 -12.52
N ASN A 70 -16.13 -5.16 -11.66
CA ASN A 70 -15.68 -3.81 -11.28
C ASN A 70 -15.91 -3.51 -9.79
N TYR A 71 -15.33 -4.35 -8.94
CA TYR A 71 -15.52 -4.25 -7.50
C TYR A 71 -14.94 -2.94 -6.92
N TYR A 72 -13.87 -2.40 -7.52
CA TYR A 72 -13.29 -1.12 -7.13
C TYR A 72 -14.27 0.03 -7.35
N ALA A 73 -15.08 0.03 -8.41
CA ALA A 73 -16.14 1.02 -8.59
C ALA A 73 -17.17 0.98 -7.47
N LEU A 74 -17.51 -0.22 -6.99
CA LEU A 74 -18.41 -0.36 -5.85
C LEU A 74 -17.79 0.17 -4.55
N GLN A 75 -16.51 -0.12 -4.28
CA GLN A 75 -15.81 0.42 -3.11
C GLN A 75 -15.81 1.96 -3.13
N ARG A 76 -15.54 2.56 -4.29
CA ARG A 76 -15.62 4.02 -4.48
C ARG A 76 -17.01 4.56 -4.19
N LYS A 77 -18.04 3.91 -4.71
CA LYS A 77 -19.44 4.32 -4.51
C LYS A 77 -19.79 4.33 -3.01
N ILE A 78 -19.42 3.28 -2.28
CA ILE A 78 -19.64 3.18 -0.83
C ILE A 78 -18.89 4.28 -0.07
N LEU A 79 -17.65 4.59 -0.47
CA LEU A 79 -16.87 5.69 0.12
C LEU A 79 -17.50 7.06 -0.16
N LEU A 80 -17.91 7.32 -1.40
CA LEU A 80 -18.50 8.60 -1.82
C LEU A 80 -19.87 8.85 -1.16
N GLU A 81 -20.61 7.80 -0.77
CA GLU A 81 -21.85 7.95 0.01
C GLU A 81 -21.59 8.26 1.50
N ASN A 82 -20.36 8.09 1.98
CA ASN A 82 -20.03 8.29 3.38
C ASN A 82 -19.77 9.77 3.69
N GLN A 83 -20.67 10.41 4.43
CA GLN A 83 -20.54 11.83 4.80
C GLN A 83 -19.20 12.20 5.50
N HIS A 84 -18.60 11.28 6.25
CA HIS A 84 -17.33 11.53 6.91
C HIS A 84 -16.16 11.50 5.92
N PHE A 85 -16.21 10.60 4.94
CA PHE A 85 -15.27 10.58 3.82
C PHE A 85 -15.43 11.81 2.91
N GLN A 86 -16.67 12.22 2.62
CA GLN A 86 -16.95 13.46 1.87
C GLN A 86 -16.38 14.69 2.60
N LEU A 87 -16.50 14.74 3.93
CA LEU A 87 -15.90 15.82 4.73
C LEU A 87 -14.38 15.81 4.61
N PHE A 88 -13.74 14.65 4.71
CA PHE A 88 -12.30 14.52 4.46
C PHE A 88 -11.93 15.01 3.05
N GLN A 89 -12.66 14.60 2.03
CA GLN A 89 -12.43 15.01 0.64
C GLN A 89 -12.46 16.54 0.53
N GLN A 90 -13.42 17.22 1.17
CA GLN A 90 -13.48 18.68 1.17
C GLN A 90 -12.20 19.30 1.75
N TYR A 91 -11.71 18.79 2.89
CA TYR A 91 -10.44 19.27 3.48
C TYR A 91 -9.21 18.93 2.62
N LEU A 92 -9.17 17.74 2.01
CA LEU A 92 -8.11 17.34 1.07
C LEU A 92 -8.00 18.34 -0.09
N TRP A 93 -9.12 18.90 -0.53
CA TRP A 93 -9.20 19.87 -1.62
C TRP A 93 -9.16 21.34 -1.17
N ASN A 94 -8.82 21.65 0.09
CA ASN A 94 -8.80 23.01 0.65
C ASN A 94 -10.18 23.72 0.60
N ARG A 95 -11.26 22.95 0.71
CA ARG A 95 -12.66 23.40 0.67
C ARG A 95 -13.42 22.96 1.92
N GLY A 96 -12.70 22.64 2.99
CA GLY A 96 -13.26 22.14 4.24
C GLY A 96 -14.19 23.17 4.90
N PRO A 97 -15.46 22.82 5.19
CA PRO A 97 -16.39 23.73 5.83
C PRO A 97 -16.08 23.89 7.32
N ARG A 98 -16.53 24.99 7.92
CA ARG A 98 -16.58 25.09 9.39
C ARG A 98 -17.71 24.20 9.90
N VAL A 99 -17.38 23.10 10.57
CA VAL A 99 -18.35 22.14 11.12
C VAL A 99 -18.11 21.90 12.61
N ASN A 100 -19.11 21.31 13.27
CA ASN A 100 -19.09 21.03 14.71
C ASN A 100 -17.82 20.30 15.16
N HIS A 101 -17.31 20.72 16.32
CA HIS A 101 -16.08 20.18 16.93
C HIS A 101 -16.06 18.66 17.06
N SER A 102 -17.21 18.01 17.29
CA SER A 102 -17.30 16.55 17.39
C SER A 102 -16.97 15.83 16.08
N LYS A 103 -17.46 16.33 14.93
CA LYS A 103 -17.15 15.76 13.60
C LYS A 103 -15.67 15.92 13.26
N ILE A 104 -15.10 17.07 13.62
CA ILE A 104 -13.67 17.37 13.45
C ILE A 104 -12.81 16.47 14.31
N LYS A 105 -13.14 16.32 15.60
CA LYS A 105 -12.41 15.44 16.53
C LYS A 105 -12.38 14.00 16.03
N GLU A 106 -13.51 13.51 15.52
CA GLU A 106 -13.60 12.17 14.94
C GLU A 106 -12.75 12.02 13.66
N LEU A 107 -12.75 13.03 12.79
CA LEU A 107 -11.97 13.02 11.55
C LEU A 107 -10.47 13.08 11.85
N ASN A 108 -10.06 13.97 12.75
CA ASN A 108 -8.69 14.07 13.22
C ASN A 108 -8.19 12.75 13.81
N HIS A 109 -9.04 12.04 14.57
CA HIS A 109 -8.66 10.73 15.11
C HIS A 109 -8.25 9.73 14.02
N GLN A 110 -8.91 9.75 12.86
CA GLN A 110 -8.52 8.90 11.72
C GLN A 110 -7.28 9.42 10.98
N LEU A 111 -7.18 10.74 10.86
CA LEU A 111 -6.05 11.40 10.18
C LEU A 111 -4.73 11.29 10.95
N LEU A 112 -4.77 11.06 12.27
CA LEU A 112 -3.57 10.85 13.09
C LEU A 112 -2.69 9.72 12.56
N ARG A 113 -3.27 8.65 11.99
CA ARG A 113 -2.50 7.55 11.39
C ARG A 113 -1.64 8.00 10.21
N PHE A 114 -2.06 9.06 9.54
CA PHE A 114 -1.34 9.68 8.44
C PHE A 114 -0.45 10.84 8.92
N ASN A 115 -0.38 11.12 10.22
CA ASN A 115 0.22 12.36 10.75
C ASN A 115 -0.41 13.63 10.14
N LEU A 116 -1.73 13.58 9.92
CA LEU A 116 -2.52 14.69 9.40
C LEU A 116 -3.52 15.19 10.43
N SER A 117 -3.95 16.43 10.29
CA SER A 117 -5.13 16.98 10.97
C SER A 117 -5.83 18.00 10.08
N VAL A 118 -7.05 18.40 10.42
CA VAL A 118 -7.79 19.43 9.69
C VAL A 118 -7.53 20.82 10.27
N ASN A 119 -7.35 21.80 9.39
CA ASN A 119 -7.38 23.22 9.72
C ASN A 119 -8.77 23.79 9.41
N CYS A 120 -9.59 23.98 10.44
CA CYS A 120 -10.91 24.58 10.28
C CYS A 120 -10.88 26.07 9.88
N GLN A 121 -9.76 26.77 10.07
CA GLN A 121 -9.65 28.19 9.74
C GLN A 121 -9.44 28.38 8.24
N THR A 122 -8.53 27.59 7.64
CA THR A 122 -8.19 27.66 6.22
C THR A 122 -9.01 26.69 5.36
N GLY A 123 -9.72 25.74 5.97
CA GLY A 123 -10.45 24.68 5.25
C GLY A 123 -9.52 23.64 4.61
N SER A 124 -8.26 23.55 5.03
CA SER A 124 -7.24 22.64 4.48
C SER A 124 -6.85 21.53 5.45
N LEU A 125 -6.05 20.58 4.99
CA LEU A 125 -5.30 19.66 5.87
C LEU A 125 -4.02 20.33 6.39
N LEU A 126 -3.56 19.91 7.56
CA LEU A 126 -2.26 20.20 8.16
C LEU A 126 -1.43 18.92 8.20
N GLY A 127 -0.15 19.03 7.85
CA GLY A 127 0.82 17.96 7.86
C GLY A 127 1.88 18.18 6.79
N ALA A 128 2.62 17.12 6.43
CA ALA A 128 3.63 17.21 5.39
C ALA A 128 2.99 17.51 4.02
N SER A 129 3.44 18.57 3.33
CA SER A 129 2.93 18.95 2.01
C SER A 129 3.06 17.82 0.98
N ALA A 130 4.16 17.06 1.03
CA ALA A 130 4.38 15.89 0.18
C ALA A 130 3.32 14.80 0.38
N LEU A 131 2.89 14.57 1.62
CA LEU A 131 1.82 13.63 1.91
C LEU A 131 0.46 14.12 1.40
N ILE A 132 0.13 15.40 1.62
CA ILE A 132 -1.14 15.96 1.14
C ILE A 132 -1.21 15.90 -0.39
N PHE A 133 -0.10 16.24 -1.06
CA PHE A 133 0.03 16.13 -2.50
C PHE A 133 -0.13 14.68 -2.98
N TYR A 134 0.59 13.74 -2.35
CA TYR A 134 0.47 12.32 -2.67
C TYR A 134 -0.98 11.83 -2.52
N LEU A 135 -1.68 12.23 -1.46
CA LEU A 135 -3.09 11.86 -1.26
C LEU A 135 -4.01 12.49 -2.30
N GLN A 136 -3.78 13.74 -2.72
CA GLN A 136 -4.56 14.34 -3.80
C GLN A 136 -4.37 13.59 -5.12
N LEU A 137 -3.12 13.24 -5.44
CA LEU A 137 -2.77 12.49 -6.65
C LEU A 137 -3.38 11.08 -6.62
N ARG A 138 -3.22 10.36 -5.50
CA ARG A 138 -3.84 9.05 -5.26
C ARG A 138 -5.36 9.13 -5.36
N TYR A 139 -5.98 10.21 -4.86
CA TYR A 139 -7.43 10.39 -4.94
C TYR A 139 -7.89 10.54 -6.39
N LEU A 140 -7.18 11.35 -7.19
CA LEU A 140 -7.48 11.49 -8.62
C LEU A 140 -7.38 10.14 -9.32
N ARG A 141 -6.28 9.41 -9.10
CA ARG A 141 -6.04 8.09 -9.70
C ARG A 141 -7.09 7.06 -9.32
N ASP A 142 -7.45 7.02 -8.04
CA ASP A 142 -8.38 6.00 -7.57
C ASP A 142 -9.81 6.30 -8.01
N PHE A 143 -10.25 7.57 -7.96
CA PHE A 143 -11.65 7.96 -8.17
C PHE A 143 -12.00 8.41 -9.59
N TYR A 144 -11.02 8.76 -10.41
CA TYR A 144 -11.22 9.20 -11.78
C TYR A 144 -10.46 8.29 -12.74
N GLN A 145 -11.07 8.00 -13.89
CA GLN A 145 -10.44 7.25 -14.97
C GLN A 145 -9.72 8.25 -15.88
N LEU A 146 -8.62 8.82 -15.39
CA LEU A 146 -7.79 9.76 -16.14
C LEU A 146 -6.53 9.06 -16.65
N GLU A 147 -6.03 9.51 -17.80
CA GLU A 147 -4.67 9.20 -18.23
C GLU A 147 -3.65 9.94 -17.35
N GLU A 148 -2.41 9.44 -17.29
CA GLU A 148 -1.35 10.02 -16.44
C GLU A 148 -1.11 11.52 -16.72
N ALA A 149 -1.00 11.89 -18.00
CA ALA A 149 -0.79 13.29 -18.40
C ALA A 149 -1.93 14.20 -17.92
N GLU A 150 -3.18 13.76 -18.10
CA GLU A 150 -4.36 14.52 -17.68
C GLU A 150 -4.45 14.64 -16.15
N LEU A 151 -4.11 13.57 -15.43
CA LEU A 151 -4.07 13.55 -13.97
C LEU A 151 -3.01 14.53 -13.43
N TYR A 152 -1.82 14.56 -14.01
CA TYR A 152 -0.78 15.51 -13.63
C TYR A 152 -1.17 16.94 -13.99
N TYR A 153 -1.72 17.17 -15.18
CA TYR A 153 -2.19 18.47 -15.62
C TYR A 153 -3.25 19.08 -14.68
N GLN A 154 -4.27 18.29 -14.32
CA GLN A 154 -5.31 18.76 -13.39
C GLN A 154 -4.77 19.14 -12.02
N LEU A 155 -3.78 18.40 -11.51
CA LEU A 155 -3.18 18.72 -10.23
C LEU A 155 -2.26 19.94 -10.34
N ASP A 156 -1.46 20.04 -11.40
CA ASP A 156 -0.56 21.17 -11.66
C ASP A 156 -1.32 22.50 -11.70
N GLN A 157 -2.47 22.56 -12.38
CA GLN A 157 -3.34 23.75 -12.42
C GLN A 157 -3.78 24.27 -11.04
N LYS A 158 -3.86 23.39 -10.03
CA LYS A 158 -4.31 23.76 -8.69
C LYS A 158 -3.19 24.40 -7.86
N TYR A 159 -1.94 24.15 -8.21
CA TYR A 159 -0.79 24.67 -7.46
C TYR A 159 -0.24 25.91 -8.16
N PRO A 160 -0.13 27.06 -7.45
CA PRO A 160 0.42 28.27 -8.05
C PRO A 160 1.90 28.09 -8.40
N MET A 161 2.37 28.81 -9.41
CA MET A 161 3.76 28.86 -9.92
C MET A 161 4.85 29.25 -8.88
N ASN A 162 4.48 29.47 -7.61
CA ASN A 162 5.40 29.84 -6.53
C ASN A 162 5.28 28.87 -5.36
N HIS A 163 4.71 27.67 -5.56
CA HIS A 163 4.62 26.70 -4.50
C HIS A 163 6.02 26.19 -4.14
N SER A 164 6.29 26.04 -2.84
CA SER A 164 7.56 25.48 -2.38
C SER A 164 7.73 24.09 -2.96
N CYS A 165 8.92 23.80 -3.49
CA CYS A 165 9.21 22.48 -4.04
C CYS A 165 8.88 21.39 -3.03
N ILE A 166 7.99 20.48 -3.44
CA ILE A 166 7.45 19.43 -2.56
C ILE A 166 8.52 18.34 -2.31
N VAL A 167 9.43 18.16 -3.26
CA VAL A 167 10.49 17.15 -3.25
C VAL A 167 11.85 17.81 -3.14
N LYS A 168 12.69 17.31 -2.23
CA LYS A 168 14.07 17.76 -2.12
C LYS A 168 14.87 17.33 -3.35
N LYS A 169 15.60 18.26 -3.97
CA LYS A 169 16.44 17.99 -5.16
C LYS A 169 17.42 16.84 -4.94
N GLU A 170 17.96 16.69 -3.73
CA GLU A 170 18.87 15.62 -3.32
C GLU A 170 18.30 14.20 -3.50
N LEU A 171 16.97 14.06 -3.57
CA LEU A 171 16.33 12.77 -3.79
C LEU A 171 16.39 12.33 -5.25
N ILE A 172 16.70 13.21 -6.20
CA ILE A 172 16.75 12.90 -7.62
C ILE A 172 18.19 13.14 -8.11
N PRO A 173 19.07 12.12 -8.04
CA PRO A 173 20.50 12.28 -8.35
C PRO A 173 20.81 12.43 -9.84
N ASP A 174 19.90 12.03 -10.73
CA ASP A 174 20.06 12.16 -12.19
C ASP A 174 18.95 13.02 -12.78
N GLU A 175 19.28 14.29 -13.07
CA GLU A 175 18.35 15.24 -13.68
C GLU A 175 17.90 14.82 -15.08
N ARG A 176 18.63 13.94 -15.78
CA ARG A 176 18.23 13.46 -17.11
C ARG A 176 17.01 12.56 -17.02
N LEU A 177 16.88 11.75 -15.96
CA LEU A 177 15.68 10.94 -15.73
C LEU A 177 14.45 11.84 -15.58
N LEU A 178 14.57 12.88 -14.74
CA LEU A 178 13.50 13.84 -14.52
C LEU A 178 13.18 14.64 -15.79
N ALA A 179 14.19 15.06 -16.56
CA ALA A 179 13.99 15.78 -17.81
C ALA A 179 13.25 14.94 -18.85
N ARG A 180 13.61 13.65 -19.01
CA ARG A 180 12.90 12.71 -19.90
C ARG A 180 11.44 12.57 -19.49
N PHE A 181 11.18 12.34 -18.20
CA PHE A 181 9.83 12.24 -17.66
C PHE A 181 9.02 13.54 -17.87
N THR A 182 9.63 14.69 -17.60
CA THR A 182 8.99 16.00 -17.77
C THR A 182 8.60 16.24 -19.24
N GLN A 183 9.48 15.84 -20.17
CA GLN A 183 9.22 15.94 -21.62
C GLN A 183 8.12 14.96 -22.07
N GLU A 184 8.14 13.73 -21.58
CA GLU A 184 7.15 12.69 -21.91
C GLU A 184 5.72 13.13 -21.57
N PHE A 185 5.54 13.74 -20.39
CA PHE A 185 4.22 14.15 -19.89
C PHE A 185 3.90 15.64 -20.07
N GLY A 186 4.77 16.42 -20.73
CA GLY A 186 4.57 17.85 -20.97
C GLY A 186 4.43 18.68 -19.69
N LEU A 187 5.15 18.31 -18.62
CA LEU A 187 4.96 18.87 -17.28
C LEU A 187 5.70 20.19 -17.06
N GLN A 188 5.21 20.99 -16.13
CA GLN A 188 5.94 22.13 -15.61
C GLN A 188 6.97 21.71 -14.54
N SER A 189 8.11 22.39 -14.51
CA SER A 189 9.29 21.93 -13.76
C SER A 189 9.13 21.87 -12.24
N GLN A 190 8.18 22.60 -11.65
CA GLN A 190 8.12 22.77 -10.18
C GLN A 190 7.54 21.57 -9.44
N LEU A 191 6.58 20.86 -10.04
CA LEU A 191 5.97 19.66 -9.48
C LEU A 191 6.44 18.36 -10.16
N ALA A 192 7.17 18.47 -11.26
CA ALA A 192 7.70 17.33 -12.02
C ALA A 192 8.39 16.29 -11.13
N GLY A 193 9.19 16.73 -10.15
CA GLY A 193 9.84 15.81 -9.20
C GLY A 193 8.84 15.02 -8.35
N ALA A 194 7.74 15.64 -7.90
CA ALA A 194 6.71 14.98 -7.11
C ALA A 194 5.90 13.98 -7.95
N PHE A 195 5.56 14.34 -9.19
CA PHE A 195 4.93 13.45 -10.14
C PHE A 195 5.82 12.26 -10.50
N PHE A 196 7.11 12.51 -10.75
CA PHE A 196 8.09 11.46 -11.06
C PHE A 196 8.22 10.45 -9.92
N LEU A 197 8.32 10.93 -8.66
CA LEU A 197 8.41 10.04 -7.50
C LEU A 197 7.14 9.23 -7.27
N GLU A 198 5.97 9.73 -7.64
CA GLU A 198 4.74 8.94 -7.61
C GLU A 198 4.70 7.92 -8.75
N TYR A 199 5.04 8.34 -9.97
CA TYR A 199 5.09 7.49 -11.17
C TYR A 199 5.92 6.22 -10.94
N ILE A 200 7.15 6.37 -10.42
CA ILE A 200 8.03 5.21 -10.18
C ILE A 200 7.48 4.23 -9.13
N GLY A 201 6.54 4.64 -8.27
CA GLY A 201 5.87 3.74 -7.33
C GLY A 201 4.95 2.72 -8.02
N TYR A 202 4.39 3.09 -9.18
CA TYR A 202 3.52 2.21 -9.99
C TYR A 202 4.27 1.52 -11.12
N HIS A 203 5.39 2.08 -11.56
CA HIS A 203 6.15 1.59 -12.71
C HIS A 203 7.49 0.98 -12.27
N TYR A 204 7.51 -0.35 -12.08
CA TYR A 204 8.70 -1.07 -11.61
C TYR A 204 9.95 -0.81 -12.46
N GLN A 205 9.83 -0.75 -13.79
CA GLN A 205 10.95 -0.45 -14.68
C GLN A 205 11.55 0.94 -14.40
N GLY A 206 10.69 1.97 -14.26
CA GLY A 206 11.12 3.31 -13.87
C GLY A 206 11.78 3.33 -12.48
N CYS A 207 11.24 2.56 -11.52
CA CYS A 207 11.85 2.40 -10.20
C CYS A 207 13.23 1.75 -10.26
N SER A 208 13.40 0.72 -11.10
CA SER A 208 14.67 0.04 -11.32
C SER A 208 15.72 0.99 -11.93
N GLU A 209 15.36 1.73 -12.99
CA GLU A 209 16.27 2.74 -13.58
C GLU A 209 16.66 3.81 -12.55
N PHE A 210 15.71 4.21 -11.70
CA PHE A 210 15.96 5.17 -10.65
C PHE A 210 16.88 4.63 -9.56
N TYR A 211 16.70 3.36 -9.15
CA TYR A 211 17.61 2.67 -8.25
C TYR A 211 19.04 2.60 -8.83
N ASP A 212 19.18 2.25 -10.11
CA ASP A 212 20.48 2.18 -10.79
C ASP A 212 21.18 3.55 -10.84
N SER A 213 20.41 4.62 -11.01
CA SER A 213 20.92 5.99 -10.87
C SER A 213 21.44 6.24 -9.45
N HIS A 214 20.64 5.94 -8.42
CA HIS A 214 21.06 6.06 -7.02
C HIS A 214 22.31 5.24 -6.68
N GLN A 215 22.49 4.07 -7.32
CA GLN A 215 23.70 3.25 -7.26
C GLN A 215 24.90 3.93 -7.92
N LYS A 216 24.73 4.41 -9.16
CA LYS A 216 25.78 5.11 -9.93
C LYS A 216 26.33 6.32 -9.18
N TYR A 217 25.45 7.11 -8.57
CA TYR A 217 25.81 8.31 -7.80
C TYR A 217 26.13 8.00 -6.32
N ARG A 218 26.10 6.73 -5.90
CA ARG A 218 26.44 6.26 -4.53
C ARG A 218 25.71 7.02 -3.42
N THR A 219 24.46 7.37 -3.66
CA THR A 219 23.65 8.19 -2.74
C THR A 219 23.47 7.52 -1.37
N GLY A 220 23.19 8.32 -0.34
CA GLY A 220 22.91 7.79 1.01
C GLY A 220 21.73 6.80 1.03
N LEU A 221 20.69 7.06 0.23
CA LEU A 221 19.53 6.18 0.12
C LEU A 221 19.87 4.79 -0.45
N TYR A 222 20.75 4.75 -1.47
CA TYR A 222 21.27 3.49 -1.99
C TYR A 222 22.09 2.73 -0.95
N GLN A 223 22.96 3.42 -0.21
CA GLN A 223 23.77 2.80 0.84
C GLN A 223 22.91 2.24 1.98
N GLU A 224 21.83 2.95 2.37
CA GLU A 224 20.85 2.47 3.34
C GLU A 224 20.13 1.21 2.85
N SER A 225 19.70 1.19 1.59
CA SER A 225 19.06 0.02 0.96
C SER A 225 20.01 -1.17 0.94
N LYS A 226 21.27 -0.97 0.51
CA LYS A 226 22.30 -2.02 0.51
C LYS A 226 22.57 -2.59 1.90
N ARG A 227 22.65 -1.72 2.92
CA ARG A 227 22.83 -2.13 4.32
C ARG A 227 21.64 -2.92 4.84
N ALA A 228 20.41 -2.53 4.47
CA ALA A 228 19.21 -3.24 4.85
C ALA A 228 19.17 -4.65 4.25
N ILE A 229 19.50 -4.80 2.96
CA ILE A 229 19.59 -6.10 2.29
C ILE A 229 20.60 -7.01 2.97
N ALA A 230 21.80 -6.51 3.28
CA ALA A 230 22.82 -7.29 3.98
C ALA A 230 22.36 -7.81 5.37
N LEU A 231 21.44 -7.08 6.04
CA LEU A 231 20.86 -7.53 7.31
C LEU A 231 19.75 -8.58 7.13
N ILE A 232 18.99 -8.46 6.03
CA ILE A 232 17.90 -9.37 5.65
C ILE A 232 18.47 -10.72 5.19
N GLU A 233 19.57 -10.71 4.42
CA GLU A 233 20.28 -11.91 3.95
C GLU A 233 20.81 -12.79 5.09
N GLN A 234 20.99 -12.24 6.29
CA GLN A 234 21.35 -13.03 7.47
C GLN A 234 20.18 -13.88 8.00
N ALA A 235 18.96 -13.62 7.56
CA ALA A 235 17.74 -14.28 8.03
C ALA A 235 16.90 -14.90 6.89
N VAL A 236 17.24 -14.61 5.64
CA VAL A 236 16.49 -15.03 4.44
C VAL A 236 17.47 -15.60 3.41
N SER A 237 17.14 -16.77 2.90
CA SER A 237 17.79 -17.34 1.72
C SER A 237 16.94 -16.99 0.49
N TRP A 238 17.57 -16.39 -0.52
CA TRP A 238 16.89 -16.04 -1.76
C TRP A 238 16.90 -17.24 -2.71
N GLU A 239 15.73 -17.60 -3.23
CA GLU A 239 15.60 -18.67 -4.22
C GLU A 239 16.32 -18.34 -5.54
N THR A 240 16.31 -17.05 -5.93
CA THR A 240 16.96 -16.55 -7.14
C THR A 240 17.54 -15.15 -6.92
N GLU A 241 18.59 -14.81 -7.68
CA GLU A 241 19.15 -13.44 -7.66
C GLU A 241 18.12 -12.41 -8.18
N VAL A 242 17.22 -12.81 -9.07
CA VAL A 242 16.14 -11.96 -9.55
C VAL A 242 15.17 -11.60 -8.42
N ALA A 243 14.76 -12.58 -7.61
CA ALA A 243 13.89 -12.32 -6.46
C ALA A 243 14.53 -11.33 -5.48
N LYS A 244 15.83 -11.48 -5.24
CA LYS A 244 16.62 -10.54 -4.43
C LYS A 244 16.66 -9.14 -5.05
N GLN A 245 16.88 -9.03 -6.36
CA GLN A 245 16.92 -7.75 -7.05
C GLN A 245 15.57 -7.03 -6.97
N VAL A 246 14.47 -7.72 -7.27
CA VAL A 246 13.11 -7.18 -7.18
C VAL A 246 12.81 -6.70 -5.75
N PHE A 247 13.14 -7.54 -4.76
CA PHE A 247 12.97 -7.18 -3.35
C PHE A 247 13.79 -5.95 -2.98
N THR A 248 15.03 -5.86 -3.46
CA THR A 248 15.92 -4.71 -3.22
C THR A 248 15.33 -3.42 -3.78
N ILE A 249 14.80 -3.45 -5.00
CA ILE A 249 14.17 -2.29 -5.64
C ILE A 249 12.90 -1.88 -4.87
N LYS A 250 12.07 -2.84 -4.46
CA LYS A 250 10.87 -2.54 -3.64
C LYS A 250 11.19 -2.03 -2.23
N LEU A 251 12.30 -2.49 -1.63
CA LEU A 251 12.79 -1.94 -0.37
C LEU A 251 13.31 -0.52 -0.54
N PHE A 252 14.01 -0.24 -1.63
CA PHE A 252 14.45 1.10 -1.99
C PHE A 252 13.26 2.05 -2.19
N GLU A 253 12.20 1.60 -2.87
CA GLU A 253 10.94 2.35 -3.04
C GLU A 253 10.33 2.72 -1.67
N LEU A 254 10.27 1.77 -0.73
CA LEU A 254 9.79 2.03 0.63
C LEU A 254 10.63 3.12 1.32
N PHE A 255 11.95 3.02 1.25
CA PHE A 255 12.86 3.97 1.88
C PHE A 255 12.77 5.36 1.25
N LEU A 256 12.60 5.42 -0.07
CA LEU A 256 12.33 6.65 -0.80
C LEU A 256 11.04 7.31 -0.32
N GLY A 257 9.96 6.53 -0.15
CA GLY A 257 8.70 7.00 0.42
C GLY A 257 8.88 7.61 1.82
N ILE A 258 9.63 6.93 2.70
CA ILE A 258 9.94 7.44 4.04
C ILE A 258 10.73 8.76 3.97
N ARG A 259 11.71 8.86 3.06
CA ARG A 259 12.47 10.10 2.83
C ARG A 259 11.60 11.24 2.28
N CYS A 260 10.51 10.92 1.60
CA CYS A 260 9.49 11.87 1.16
C CYS A 260 8.46 12.20 2.26
N CYS A 261 8.72 11.80 3.51
CA CYS A 261 7.83 11.99 4.65
C CYS A 261 6.48 11.26 4.50
N LEU A 262 6.42 10.19 3.70
CA LEU A 262 5.23 9.35 3.60
C LEU A 262 5.21 8.35 4.78
N PRO A 263 4.14 8.31 5.58
CA PRO A 263 4.03 7.34 6.66
C PRO A 263 3.84 5.93 6.10
N LEU A 264 4.33 4.92 6.82
CA LEU A 264 4.22 3.52 6.39
C LEU A 264 2.78 3.08 6.12
N ALA A 265 1.82 3.62 6.87
CA ALA A 265 0.39 3.38 6.66
C ALA A 265 -0.11 3.77 5.25
N VAL A 266 0.57 4.69 4.57
CA VAL A 266 0.27 5.06 3.17
C VAL A 266 0.90 4.07 2.22
N LEU A 267 2.14 3.67 2.50
CA LEU A 267 2.96 2.82 1.64
C LEU A 267 2.52 1.34 1.66
N SER A 268 1.88 0.88 2.73
CA SER A 268 1.53 -0.52 2.90
C SER A 268 0.07 -0.88 2.56
N GLU A 269 -0.77 0.10 2.18
CA GLU A 269 -2.15 -0.01 1.65
C GLU A 269 -3.20 -0.92 2.33
N HIS A 270 -2.88 -1.62 3.44
CA HIS A 270 -3.74 -2.66 4.02
C HIS A 270 -4.17 -2.40 5.47
N GLY A 271 -5.44 -2.72 5.72
CA GLY A 271 -6.20 -2.50 6.97
C GLY A 271 -5.61 -3.11 8.24
N GLU A 272 -6.06 -2.60 9.39
CA GLU A 272 -5.66 -2.93 10.78
C GLU A 272 -5.78 -4.41 11.21
N GLN A 273 -6.06 -5.35 10.30
CA GLN A 273 -6.56 -6.68 10.67
C GLN A 273 -5.71 -7.86 10.19
N VAL A 274 -4.55 -7.63 9.57
CA VAL A 274 -3.64 -8.74 9.22
C VAL A 274 -2.67 -8.96 10.37
N GLU A 275 -2.71 -10.17 10.95
CA GLU A 275 -1.72 -10.60 11.92
C GLU A 275 -0.40 -10.85 11.18
N VAL A 276 0.61 -10.04 11.49
CA VAL A 276 1.92 -10.13 10.85
C VAL A 276 2.71 -11.27 11.47
N GLY A 277 3.36 -12.07 10.64
CA GLY A 277 4.21 -13.16 11.12
C GLY A 277 5.30 -12.69 12.10
N GLU A 278 5.51 -13.46 13.17
CA GLU A 278 6.55 -13.24 14.20
C GLU A 278 7.95 -13.04 13.57
N PHE A 279 8.23 -13.74 12.46
CA PHE A 279 9.44 -13.56 11.67
C PHE A 279 9.65 -12.11 11.22
N PHE A 280 8.64 -11.51 10.57
CA PHE A 280 8.72 -10.12 10.10
C PHE A 280 8.83 -9.14 11.26
N LEU A 281 8.15 -9.38 12.39
CA LEU A 281 8.29 -8.55 13.58
C LEU A 281 9.74 -8.54 14.11
N ARG A 282 10.40 -9.71 14.16
CA ARG A 282 11.81 -9.81 14.57
C ARG A 282 12.73 -9.11 13.59
N LEU A 283 12.53 -9.32 12.29
CA LEU A 283 13.32 -8.68 11.24
C LEU A 283 13.19 -7.16 11.29
N SER A 284 11.97 -6.63 11.46
CA SER A 284 11.72 -5.19 11.59
C SER A 284 12.38 -4.57 12.82
N ARG A 285 12.39 -5.27 13.97
CA ARG A 285 13.15 -4.81 15.15
C ARG A 285 14.64 -4.73 14.85
N LYS A 286 15.21 -5.72 14.16
CA LYS A 286 16.62 -5.74 13.77
C LYS A 286 16.97 -4.60 12.81
N LEU A 287 16.16 -4.40 11.77
CA LEU A 287 16.33 -3.31 10.81
C LEU A 287 16.20 -1.94 11.47
N LYS A 288 15.15 -1.73 12.28
CA LYS A 288 14.93 -0.47 12.99
C LYS A 288 16.08 -0.09 13.93
N ARG A 289 16.70 -1.07 14.59
CA ARG A 289 17.88 -0.84 15.43
C ARG A 289 19.12 -0.45 14.62
N ALA A 290 19.26 -0.96 13.41
CA ALA A 290 20.46 -0.79 12.60
C ALA A 290 20.41 0.41 11.64
N LEU A 291 19.21 0.89 11.29
CA LEU A 291 18.99 1.89 10.25
C LEU A 291 18.30 3.15 10.82
N PRO A 292 19.00 4.30 10.90
CA PRO A 292 18.45 5.55 11.43
C PRO A 292 17.18 6.03 10.71
N LEU A 293 17.07 5.77 9.40
CA LEU A 293 15.89 6.07 8.57
C LEU A 293 14.58 5.54 9.18
N LEU A 294 14.65 4.40 9.89
CA LEU A 294 13.48 3.67 10.42
C LEU A 294 13.15 4.05 11.87
N SER A 295 13.86 5.02 12.46
CA SER A 295 13.70 5.42 13.86
C SER A 295 12.25 5.79 14.22
N ASN A 296 11.55 6.50 13.32
CA ASN A 296 10.18 6.95 13.51
C ASN A 296 9.12 5.96 13.01
N CYS A 297 9.51 4.83 12.43
CA CYS A 297 8.59 3.81 11.93
C CYS A 297 8.11 2.91 13.06
N ARG A 298 6.81 2.61 13.16
CA ARG A 298 6.35 1.59 14.09
C ARG A 298 6.79 0.20 13.62
N VAL A 299 7.11 -0.68 14.55
CA VAL A 299 7.65 -2.02 14.25
C VAL A 299 6.62 -2.90 13.54
N ASP A 300 5.36 -2.83 13.98
CA ASP A 300 4.24 -3.56 13.39
C ASP A 300 3.96 -3.11 11.95
N GLU A 301 3.95 -1.80 11.69
CA GLU A 301 3.78 -1.25 10.34
C GLU A 301 4.94 -1.62 9.41
N LEU A 302 6.18 -1.59 9.92
CA LEU A 302 7.36 -1.98 9.17
C LEU A 302 7.34 -3.48 8.85
N ALA A 303 6.94 -4.32 9.80
CA ALA A 303 6.85 -5.77 9.60
C ALA A 303 5.84 -6.11 8.52
N PHE A 304 4.68 -5.46 8.57
CA PHE A 304 3.67 -5.60 7.55
C PHE A 304 4.16 -5.12 6.17
N ALA A 305 4.83 -3.96 6.10
CA ALA A 305 5.39 -3.46 4.85
C ALA A 305 6.42 -4.43 4.24
N LEU A 306 7.27 -5.05 5.07
CA LEU A 306 8.23 -6.06 4.60
C LEU A 306 7.52 -7.30 4.08
N GLU A 307 6.52 -7.82 4.79
CA GLU A 307 5.72 -8.96 4.35
C GLU A 307 5.08 -8.71 2.98
N MET A 308 4.54 -7.50 2.77
CA MET A 308 4.00 -7.09 1.47
C MET A 308 5.06 -7.01 0.38
N ILE A 309 6.25 -6.50 0.69
CA ILE A 309 7.36 -6.47 -0.28
C ILE A 309 7.79 -7.89 -0.65
N PHE A 310 7.85 -8.82 0.30
CA PHE A 310 8.13 -10.24 0.03
C PHE A 310 7.09 -10.83 -0.94
N SER A 311 5.81 -10.66 -0.63
CA SER A 311 4.71 -11.15 -1.47
C SER A 311 4.74 -10.53 -2.87
N ALA A 312 4.89 -9.22 -2.98
CA ALA A 312 4.98 -8.52 -4.26
C ALA A 312 6.20 -8.95 -5.07
N SER A 313 7.34 -9.16 -4.41
CA SER A 313 8.58 -9.59 -5.07
C SER A 313 8.44 -10.99 -5.69
N HIS A 314 7.78 -11.90 -4.99
CA HIS A 314 7.44 -13.24 -5.51
C HIS A 314 6.58 -13.13 -6.78
N HIS A 315 5.49 -12.37 -6.72
CA HIS A 315 4.59 -12.19 -7.86
C HIS A 315 5.24 -11.52 -9.08
N ILE A 316 6.08 -10.51 -8.86
CA ILE A 316 6.82 -9.84 -9.93
C ILE A 316 7.85 -10.80 -10.54
N THR A 317 8.59 -11.53 -9.72
CA THR A 317 9.59 -12.52 -10.20
C THR A 317 8.92 -13.60 -11.07
N LEU A 318 7.77 -14.13 -10.64
CA LEU A 318 6.97 -15.07 -11.41
C LEU A 318 6.46 -14.50 -12.74
N SER A 319 6.15 -13.21 -12.78
CA SER A 319 5.64 -12.53 -13.97
C SER A 319 6.74 -12.23 -14.99
N LEU A 320 7.94 -11.88 -14.50
CA LEU A 320 9.13 -11.64 -15.33
C LEU A 320 9.73 -12.94 -15.89
N HIS A 321 9.43 -14.09 -15.27
CA HIS A 321 9.91 -15.41 -15.70
C HIS A 321 8.77 -16.43 -15.80
N PRO A 322 8.00 -16.44 -16.91
CA PRO A 322 6.89 -17.38 -17.09
C PRO A 322 7.29 -18.87 -17.04
N ASN A 323 8.56 -19.20 -17.32
CA ASN A 323 9.08 -20.57 -17.16
C ASN A 323 9.30 -21.00 -15.69
N LEU A 324 9.40 -20.06 -14.75
CA LEU A 324 9.37 -20.34 -13.30
C LEU A 324 7.94 -20.55 -12.79
N LYS A 325 6.94 -19.95 -13.46
CA LYS A 325 5.51 -20.09 -13.13
C LYS A 325 5.03 -21.54 -13.24
N SER A 326 5.53 -22.30 -14.22
CA SER A 326 5.21 -23.74 -14.37
C SER A 326 5.92 -24.63 -13.34
N ALA A 327 7.13 -24.28 -12.90
CA ALA A 327 7.86 -25.02 -11.87
C ALA A 327 7.31 -24.76 -10.45
N LEU A 328 6.90 -23.53 -10.16
CA LEU A 328 6.38 -23.13 -8.83
C LEU A 328 4.91 -23.47 -8.61
N VAL A 329 4.07 -23.58 -9.65
CA VAL A 329 2.70 -24.16 -9.51
C VAL A 329 2.74 -25.62 -9.03
N ILE A 330 3.85 -26.34 -9.28
CA ILE A 330 4.09 -27.68 -8.77
C ILE A 330 4.56 -27.64 -7.30
N GLN A 331 5.30 -26.61 -6.86
CA GLN A 331 5.75 -26.46 -5.47
C GLN A 331 4.70 -25.83 -4.53
N GLU A 332 3.92 -24.85 -4.99
CA GLU A 332 2.83 -24.21 -4.22
C GLU A 332 1.68 -25.17 -3.89
N ARG A 333 1.56 -26.30 -4.63
CA ARG A 333 0.66 -27.40 -4.27
C ARG A 333 1.22 -28.32 -3.18
N PHE A 334 2.52 -28.27 -2.88
CA PHE A 334 3.17 -29.24 -2.01
C PHE A 334 3.79 -28.68 -0.73
N HIS A 335 4.19 -27.39 -0.64
CA HIS A 335 4.76 -26.86 0.60
C HIS A 335 4.18 -25.49 1.03
N PRO A 336 3.64 -25.36 2.25
CA PRO A 336 3.59 -24.06 2.90
C PRO A 336 5.04 -23.61 3.13
N PHE A 337 5.34 -22.36 2.80
CA PHE A 337 6.60 -21.69 3.10
C PHE A 337 7.00 -21.96 4.56
N PHE A 338 7.93 -22.89 4.80
CA PHE A 338 8.49 -23.13 6.11
C PHE A 338 9.82 -22.39 6.28
N PRO A 339 10.08 -21.86 7.49
CA PRO A 339 11.38 -21.33 7.86
C PRO A 339 12.42 -22.45 7.89
N CYS A 340 13.68 -22.06 7.69
CA CYS A 340 14.82 -22.93 7.96
C CYS A 340 14.82 -23.28 9.46
N ASP A 341 14.46 -24.51 9.82
CA ASP A 341 14.64 -25.06 11.15
C ASP A 341 16.14 -25.22 11.42
N ILE A 342 16.76 -24.15 11.93
CA ILE A 342 18.08 -24.25 12.56
C ILE A 342 17.88 -24.94 13.90
N GLY A 343 17.95 -26.27 13.89
CA GLY A 343 18.05 -27.08 15.10
C GLY A 343 17.30 -28.39 15.04
N LYS A 344 17.75 -29.32 14.18
CA LYS A 344 17.67 -30.80 14.34
C LYS A 344 18.19 -31.50 13.08
N CYS A 345 19.48 -31.35 12.80
CA CYS A 345 20.20 -32.28 11.93
C CYS A 345 21.39 -32.81 12.72
N ASN A 346 21.07 -33.65 13.70
CA ASN A 346 21.97 -34.65 14.28
C ASN A 346 21.02 -35.64 14.96
N GLU A 347 20.66 -36.68 14.23
CA GLU A 347 20.51 -38.06 14.72
C GLU A 347 19.88 -38.89 13.61
N ASP A 348 20.74 -39.75 13.05
CA ASP A 348 20.46 -41.12 12.64
C ASP A 348 19.03 -41.47 12.19
N PHE A 349 18.87 -41.79 10.91
CA PHE A 349 18.25 -43.05 10.53
C PHE A 349 18.87 -43.54 9.21
N SER A 350 19.98 -44.26 9.36
CA SER A 350 20.28 -45.37 8.47
C SER A 350 19.14 -46.40 8.56
N SER A 351 18.95 -47.16 7.48
CA SER A 351 18.12 -48.36 7.36
C SER A 351 16.61 -48.20 7.11
N ARG A 352 16.24 -48.37 5.82
CA ARG A 352 15.29 -49.37 5.27
C ARG A 352 14.87 -48.93 3.85
N LYS A 353 15.51 -49.46 2.80
CA LYS A 353 15.05 -50.60 1.97
C LYS A 353 13.59 -50.52 1.51
N VAL A 354 13.43 -50.11 0.24
CA VAL A 354 12.67 -50.75 -0.86
C VAL A 354 11.50 -51.67 -0.47
N MET A 355 10.28 -51.35 -0.94
CA MET A 355 9.52 -52.13 -1.93
C MET A 355 8.09 -51.58 -2.11
N LEU A 356 7.72 -51.49 -3.40
CA LEU A 356 6.40 -51.28 -4.04
C LEU A 356 5.77 -49.89 -3.98
#